data_AF-A0A373NS47-F1
#
_entry.id   AF-A0A373NS47-F1
#
_cell.length_a   1.000
_cell.length_b   1.000
_cell.length_c   1.000
_cell.angle_alpha   90.00
_cell.angle_beta   90.00
_cell.angle_gamma   90.00
#
_symmetry.space_group_name_H-M   'P 1'
#
loop_
_entity.id
_entity.type
_entity.pdbx_description
1 polymer ?
#
loop_
_entity_poly.entity_id
_entity_poly.type
_entity_poly.pdbx_seq_one_letter_code
_entity_poly.pdbx_strand_id
1 'polypeptide(L)'
;MKRYALLDTDFISKTYSVQDDGGNHLIDRVMELPEYEFFCHAQIVTELNRYNADTPIWLSEKIGAQKIKSYTDQEILESLSLVRGPLACATYTQMLKLACDAFSKDYFSEHYRALEEADYTVISREDYLKKLERLDIEVGKKNNLGEIKSFVLLQVLSVMLGEQIYVFCSDDKNARNGATNFEDVRCISLVSVFSRLKEESNWTLADAEPYIESLIAFYQDHHQTTFRVMEASEVRRLQRIPCRQVLQEIFDGKFIELKNGMLRYKQ
;
A
#
# COMPACT_ATOMS: atom_id res chain seq x y z
N MET A 1 -11.71 -7.61 16.27
CA MET A 1 -10.35 -8.20 16.24
C MET A 1 -9.46 -7.18 15.56
N LYS A 2 -8.26 -6.89 16.08
CA LYS A 2 -7.40 -5.87 15.50
C LYS A 2 -7.04 -6.24 14.05
N ARG A 3 -6.98 -5.26 13.15
CA ARG A 3 -6.61 -5.43 11.74
C ARG A 3 -5.39 -4.58 11.46
N TYR A 4 -4.41 -5.13 10.77
CA TYR A 4 -3.18 -4.41 10.46
C TYR A 4 -3.20 -3.98 9.00
N ALA A 5 -2.96 -2.70 8.75
CA ALA A 5 -3.08 -2.09 7.44
C ALA A 5 -1.78 -1.41 7.02
N LEU A 6 -1.18 -1.87 5.94
CA LEU A 6 -0.07 -1.17 5.28
C LEU A 6 -0.62 -0.21 4.22
N LEU A 7 -0.17 1.03 4.26
CA LEU A 7 -0.54 2.07 3.31
C LEU A 7 0.51 2.20 2.20
N ASP A 8 0.03 2.24 0.97
CA ASP A 8 0.81 2.52 -0.24
C ASP A 8 0.92 4.04 -0.53
N THR A 9 2.01 4.47 -1.18
CA THR A 9 2.25 5.89 -1.53
C THR A 9 1.14 6.43 -2.41
N ASP A 10 0.82 5.70 -3.47
CA ASP A 10 -0.16 6.09 -4.46
C ASP A 10 -1.58 6.09 -3.87
N PHE A 11 -1.87 5.14 -2.99
CA PHE A 11 -3.11 5.13 -2.23
C PHE A 11 -3.28 6.41 -1.41
N ILE A 12 -2.27 6.78 -0.59
CA ILE A 12 -2.31 8.00 0.22
C ILE A 12 -2.49 9.23 -0.67
N SER A 13 -1.69 9.36 -1.74
CA SER A 13 -1.77 10.51 -2.65
C SER A 13 -3.15 10.66 -3.28
N LYS A 14 -3.73 9.58 -3.81
CA LYS A 14 -5.02 9.63 -4.52
C LYS A 14 -6.18 9.87 -3.56
N THR A 15 -6.19 9.20 -2.42
CA THR A 15 -7.26 9.37 -1.42
C THR A 15 -7.17 10.69 -0.66
N TYR A 16 -6.00 11.33 -0.62
CA TYR A 16 -5.87 12.71 -0.18
C TYR A 16 -6.44 13.70 -1.20
N SER A 17 -6.29 13.46 -2.50
CA SER A 17 -6.89 14.33 -3.53
C SER A 17 -8.42 14.25 -3.61
N VAL A 18 -9.04 13.24 -3.00
CA VAL A 18 -10.50 13.05 -3.00
C VAL A 18 -11.07 13.63 -1.71
N GLN A 19 -12.04 14.54 -1.82
CA GLN A 19 -12.62 15.24 -0.67
C GLN A 19 -14.13 15.40 -0.78
N ASP A 20 -14.79 15.59 0.37
CA ASP A 20 -16.17 16.08 0.42
C ASP A 20 -16.25 17.60 0.25
N ASP A 21 -17.48 18.11 0.20
CA ASP A 21 -17.76 19.56 0.07
C ASP A 21 -17.26 20.38 1.28
N GLY A 22 -16.97 19.72 2.41
CA GLY A 22 -16.42 20.32 3.61
C GLY A 22 -14.89 20.32 3.68
N GLY A 23 -14.22 19.76 2.67
CA GLY A 23 -12.76 19.65 2.62
C GLY A 23 -12.18 18.51 3.45
N ASN A 24 -12.99 17.53 3.89
CA ASN A 24 -12.46 16.32 4.51
C ASN A 24 -12.00 15.35 3.43
N HIS A 25 -10.78 14.82 3.57
CA HIS A 25 -10.24 13.89 2.59
C HIS A 25 -10.78 12.48 2.80
N LEU A 26 -10.90 11.69 1.71
CA LEU A 26 -11.33 10.29 1.79
C LEU A 26 -10.40 9.48 2.70
N ILE A 27 -9.10 9.78 2.69
CA ILE A 27 -8.12 9.12 3.57
C ILE A 27 -8.41 9.36 5.05
N ASP A 28 -8.97 10.51 5.44
CA ASP A 28 -9.34 10.74 6.84
C ASP A 28 -10.46 9.78 7.28
N ARG A 29 -11.39 9.47 6.37
CA ARG A 29 -12.46 8.49 6.60
C ARG A 29 -11.94 7.06 6.67
N VAL A 30 -10.89 6.75 5.90
CA VAL A 30 -10.17 5.47 6.03
C VAL A 30 -9.52 5.35 7.41
N MET A 31 -8.90 6.42 7.91
CA MET A 31 -8.26 6.43 9.24
C MET A 31 -9.28 6.26 10.40
N GLU A 32 -10.57 6.49 10.14
CA GLU A 32 -11.67 6.31 11.08
C GLU A 32 -12.24 4.88 11.08
N LEU A 33 -11.81 4.00 10.16
CA LEU A 33 -12.28 2.61 10.12
C LEU A 33 -11.96 1.90 11.44
N PRO A 34 -12.95 1.20 12.03
CA PRO A 34 -12.78 0.60 13.34
C PRO A 34 -11.78 -0.56 13.29
N GLU A 35 -11.05 -0.74 14.39
CA GLU A 35 -10.12 -1.85 14.63
C GLU A 35 -8.86 -1.88 13.73
N TYR A 36 -8.63 -0.91 12.84
CA TYR A 36 -7.40 -0.83 12.06
C TYR A 36 -6.26 -0.16 12.80
N GLU A 37 -5.07 -0.71 12.64
CA GLU A 37 -3.81 -0.05 12.92
C GLU A 37 -3.04 0.11 11.61
N PHE A 38 -2.72 1.37 11.29
CA PHE A 38 -2.12 1.73 10.01
C PHE A 38 -0.60 1.83 10.13
N PHE A 39 0.08 1.38 9.09
CA PHE A 39 1.53 1.35 8.97
C PHE A 39 1.95 1.94 7.63
N CYS A 40 3.13 2.56 7.59
CA CYS A 40 3.78 2.96 6.35
C CYS A 40 5.30 2.88 6.49
N HIS A 41 6.00 2.80 5.37
CA HIS A 41 7.45 3.00 5.37
C HIS A 41 7.78 4.50 5.29
N ALA A 42 8.83 4.96 5.98
CA ALA A 42 9.23 6.37 6.00
C ALA A 42 9.59 6.92 4.60
N GLN A 43 10.02 6.04 3.69
CA GLN A 43 10.29 6.37 2.29
C GLN A 43 9.08 7.01 1.58
N ILE A 44 7.85 6.65 1.97
CA ILE A 44 6.63 7.22 1.40
C ILE A 44 6.61 8.74 1.58
N VAL A 45 7.06 9.27 2.72
CA VAL A 45 7.14 10.73 2.96
C VAL A 45 8.05 11.39 1.91
N THR A 46 9.20 10.80 1.63
CA THR A 46 10.15 11.31 0.62
C THR A 46 9.56 11.29 -0.80
N GLU A 47 8.65 10.36 -1.08
CA GLU A 47 7.97 10.27 -2.37
C GLU A 47 6.80 11.25 -2.48
N LEU A 48 5.97 11.36 -1.46
CA LEU A 48 4.82 12.27 -1.44
C LEU A 48 5.24 13.73 -1.59
N ASN A 49 6.38 14.12 -1.00
CA ASN A 49 6.97 15.47 -1.12
C ASN A 49 7.22 15.91 -2.57
N ARG A 50 7.12 14.99 -3.54
CA ARG A 50 7.34 15.27 -4.97
C ARG A 50 6.06 15.62 -5.72
N TYR A 51 4.90 15.23 -5.20
CA TYR A 51 3.62 15.33 -5.91
C TYR A 51 2.71 16.41 -5.36
N ASN A 52 2.65 16.56 -4.05
CA ASN A 52 1.82 17.54 -3.36
C ASN A 52 2.54 18.02 -2.10
N ALA A 53 2.54 19.33 -1.83
CA ALA A 53 3.13 19.87 -0.61
C ALA A 53 2.31 19.52 0.65
N ASP A 54 1.00 19.33 0.51
CA ASP A 54 0.09 19.18 1.65
C ASP A 54 -0.04 17.72 2.12
N THR A 55 0.04 16.74 1.21
CA THR A 55 -0.06 15.31 1.56
C THR A 55 1.04 14.83 2.54
N PRO A 56 2.32 15.23 2.39
CA PRO A 56 3.37 14.93 3.37
C PRO A 56 3.13 15.59 4.74
N ILE A 57 2.55 16.79 4.77
CA ILE A 57 2.19 17.48 6.01
C ILE A 57 1.11 16.67 6.72
N TRP A 58 0.04 16.31 6.01
CA TRP A 58 -1.01 15.43 6.53
C TRP A 58 -0.45 14.12 7.07
N LEU A 59 0.42 13.43 6.32
CA LEU A 59 1.01 12.17 6.77
C LEU A 59 1.84 12.36 8.04
N SER A 60 2.63 13.43 8.11
CA SER A 60 3.45 13.76 9.28
C SER A 60 2.58 14.05 10.51
N GLU A 61 1.44 14.74 10.35
CA GLU A 61 0.47 14.96 11.41
C GLU A 61 -0.14 13.65 11.92
N LYS A 62 -0.53 12.74 11.03
CA LYS A 62 -1.08 11.43 11.42
C LYS A 62 -0.04 10.55 12.12
N ILE A 63 1.22 10.60 11.70
CA ILE A 63 2.33 9.92 12.37
C ILE A 63 2.56 10.52 13.77
N GLY A 64 2.64 11.86 13.87
CA GLY A 64 2.79 12.56 15.15
C GLY A 64 1.66 12.27 16.13
N ALA A 65 0.43 12.15 15.63
CA ALA A 65 -0.76 11.77 16.39
C ALA A 65 -0.88 10.26 16.66
N GLN A 66 0.13 9.45 16.29
CA GLN A 66 0.16 7.98 16.46
C GLN A 66 -1.03 7.27 15.78
N LYS A 67 -1.59 7.87 14.73
CA LYS A 67 -2.64 7.25 13.89
C LYS A 67 -2.05 6.33 12.83
N ILE A 68 -0.84 6.64 12.38
CA ILE A 68 -0.06 5.81 11.44
C ILE A 68 1.31 5.55 12.07
N LYS A 69 1.71 4.28 12.12
CA LYS A 69 3.04 3.86 12.55
C LYS A 69 3.99 3.86 11.35
N SER A 70 4.91 4.81 11.33
CA SER A 70 5.96 4.87 10.31
C SER A 70 7.17 4.05 10.74
N TYR A 71 7.78 3.33 9.79
CA TYR A 71 9.00 2.57 10.00
C TYR A 71 10.11 3.03 9.05
N THR A 72 11.28 3.26 9.61
CA THR A 72 12.55 3.40 8.89
C THR A 72 13.22 2.05 8.69
N ASP A 73 14.20 1.98 7.78
CA ASP A 73 15.04 0.79 7.60
C ASP A 73 15.78 0.40 8.87
N GLN A 74 16.16 1.39 9.68
CA GLN A 74 16.78 1.17 10.99
C GLN A 74 15.82 0.46 11.95
N GLU A 75 14.58 0.96 12.11
CA GLU A 75 13.59 0.36 13.01
C GLU A 75 13.17 -1.04 12.55
N ILE A 76 13.10 -1.26 11.24
CA ILE A 76 12.91 -2.59 10.66
C ILE A 76 14.06 -3.51 11.06
N LEU A 77 15.30 -3.07 10.87
CA LEU A 77 16.48 -3.88 11.17
C LEU A 77 16.61 -4.17 12.67
N GLU A 78 16.25 -3.22 13.53
CA GLU A 78 16.16 -3.40 14.98
C GLU A 78 15.11 -4.46 15.33
N SER A 79 13.92 -4.38 14.73
CA SER A 79 12.86 -5.39 14.91
C SER A 79 13.29 -6.78 14.45
N LEU A 80 13.94 -6.87 13.28
CA LEU A 80 14.52 -8.12 12.78
C LEU A 80 15.64 -8.65 13.68
N SER A 81 16.44 -7.77 14.30
CA SER A 81 17.50 -8.18 15.23
C SER A 81 16.93 -8.89 16.47
N LEU A 82 15.73 -8.50 16.93
CA LEU A 82 15.06 -9.18 18.05
C LEU A 82 14.62 -10.61 17.69
N VAL A 83 14.30 -10.87 16.42
CA VAL A 83 13.70 -12.13 15.94
C VAL A 83 14.72 -13.05 15.26
N ARG A 84 15.77 -12.49 14.66
CA ARG A 84 16.79 -13.19 13.84
C ARG A 84 18.22 -13.00 14.35
N GLY A 85 18.43 -12.15 15.36
CA GLY A 85 19.73 -11.93 15.97
C GLY A 85 20.79 -11.52 14.93
N PRO A 86 21.94 -12.22 14.86
CA PRO A 86 23.00 -11.93 13.91
C PRO A 86 22.57 -11.98 12.44
N LEU A 87 21.49 -12.70 12.11
CA LEU A 87 21.01 -12.87 10.73
C LEU A 87 20.09 -11.73 10.26
N ALA A 88 19.91 -10.66 11.04
CA ALA A 88 18.98 -9.57 10.71
C ALA A 88 19.31 -8.88 9.38
N CYS A 89 20.58 -8.56 9.12
CA CYS A 89 20.99 -7.89 7.87
C CYS A 89 20.78 -8.80 6.66
N ALA A 90 21.17 -10.08 6.77
CA ALA A 90 20.94 -11.07 5.71
C ALA A 90 19.44 -11.28 5.45
N THR A 91 18.63 -11.32 6.52
CA THR A 91 17.16 -11.44 6.41
C THR A 91 16.56 -10.22 5.72
N TYR A 92 16.97 -9.01 6.11
CA TYR A 92 16.53 -7.78 5.43
C TYR A 92 16.86 -7.86 3.94
N THR A 93 18.11 -8.20 3.58
CA THR A 93 18.50 -8.25 2.16
C THR A 93 17.68 -9.28 1.39
N GLN A 94 17.38 -10.43 1.97
CA GLN A 94 16.51 -11.42 1.34
C GLN A 94 15.08 -10.88 1.14
N MET A 95 14.53 -10.17 2.12
CA MET A 95 13.22 -9.52 1.99
C MET A 95 13.23 -8.42 0.92
N LEU A 96 14.31 -7.64 0.83
CA LEU A 96 14.51 -6.64 -0.21
C LEU A 96 14.57 -7.29 -1.60
N LYS A 97 15.28 -8.42 -1.75
CA LYS A 97 15.32 -9.17 -3.02
C LYS A 97 13.94 -9.66 -3.44
N LEU A 98 13.17 -10.22 -2.51
CA LEU A 98 11.78 -10.64 -2.79
C LEU A 98 10.87 -9.46 -3.14
N ALA A 99 11.06 -8.31 -2.51
CA ALA A 99 10.35 -7.08 -2.86
C ALA A 99 10.71 -6.59 -4.27
N CYS A 100 11.98 -6.65 -4.66
CA CYS A 100 12.44 -6.32 -6.01
C CYS A 100 11.85 -7.26 -7.09
N ASP A 101 11.76 -8.57 -6.80
CA ASP A 101 11.22 -9.58 -7.72
C ASP A 101 9.75 -9.32 -8.11
N ALA A 102 9.00 -8.56 -7.29
CA ALA A 102 7.65 -8.13 -7.63
C ALA A 102 7.60 -7.19 -8.85
N PHE A 103 8.71 -6.51 -9.17
CA PHE A 103 8.84 -5.57 -10.29
C PHE A 103 9.60 -6.16 -11.46
N SER A 104 10.80 -6.69 -11.20
CA SER A 104 11.63 -7.38 -12.18
C SER A 104 12.62 -8.30 -11.45
N LYS A 105 12.84 -9.49 -12.01
CA LYS A 105 13.81 -10.47 -11.48
C LYS A 105 15.24 -9.94 -11.46
N ASP A 106 15.54 -9.00 -12.36
CA ASP A 106 16.89 -8.44 -12.48
C ASP A 106 17.06 -7.19 -11.61
N TYR A 107 15.98 -6.62 -11.07
CA TYR A 107 15.99 -5.34 -10.35
C TYR A 107 17.00 -5.34 -9.20
N PHE A 108 16.99 -6.39 -8.37
CA PHE A 108 17.92 -6.47 -7.24
C PHE A 108 19.38 -6.52 -7.72
N SER A 109 19.67 -7.26 -8.79
CA SER A 109 21.01 -7.35 -9.35
C SER A 109 21.47 -6.05 -10.02
N GLU A 110 20.54 -5.27 -10.58
CA GLU A 110 20.84 -3.98 -11.19
C GLU A 110 21.14 -2.89 -10.15
N HIS A 111 20.42 -2.91 -9.03
CA HIS A 111 20.44 -1.79 -8.06
C HIS A 111 21.11 -2.10 -6.72
N TYR A 112 21.11 -3.37 -6.30
CA TYR A 112 21.53 -3.79 -4.95
C TYR A 112 22.59 -4.90 -4.94
N ARG A 113 23.21 -5.22 -6.09
CA ARG A 113 24.28 -6.25 -6.19
C ARG A 113 25.36 -6.12 -5.12
N ALA A 114 25.71 -4.89 -4.73
CA ALA A 114 26.70 -4.67 -3.70
C ALA A 114 26.31 -5.30 -2.35
N LEU A 115 25.03 -5.44 -2.03
CA LEU A 115 24.56 -6.15 -0.83
C LEU A 115 24.73 -7.67 -0.97
N GLU A 116 24.57 -8.23 -2.17
CA GLU A 116 24.79 -9.66 -2.44
C GLU A 116 26.23 -10.11 -2.16
N GLU A 117 27.19 -9.21 -2.37
CA GLU A 117 28.62 -9.44 -2.14
C GLU A 117 29.06 -9.15 -0.68
N ALA A 118 28.14 -8.73 0.20
CA ALA A 118 28.48 -8.40 1.57
C ALA A 118 28.71 -9.66 2.43
N ASP A 119 29.75 -9.62 3.28
CA ASP A 119 29.94 -10.64 4.31
C ASP A 119 29.10 -10.30 5.55
N TYR A 120 27.93 -10.95 5.65
CA TYR A 120 26.98 -10.76 6.75
C TYR A 120 27.49 -11.27 8.10
N THR A 121 28.59 -12.02 8.15
CA THR A 121 29.17 -12.48 9.41
C THR A 121 30.00 -11.41 10.10
N VAL A 122 30.44 -10.39 9.36
CA VAL A 122 31.32 -9.32 9.85
C VAL A 122 30.73 -7.91 9.72
N ILE A 123 29.79 -7.70 8.78
CA ILE A 123 29.22 -6.36 8.57
C ILE A 123 28.46 -5.90 9.81
N SER A 124 28.76 -4.67 10.27
CA SER A 124 27.99 -4.06 11.34
C SER A 124 26.62 -3.60 10.82
N ARG A 125 25.63 -3.50 11.71
CA ARG A 125 24.31 -2.96 11.34
C ARG A 125 24.39 -1.53 10.79
N GLU A 126 25.30 -0.72 11.35
CA GLU A 126 25.50 0.66 10.91
C GLU A 126 26.10 0.71 9.50
N ASP A 127 27.11 -0.11 9.21
CA ASP A 127 27.72 -0.18 7.88
C ASP A 127 26.75 -0.73 6.83
N TYR A 128 25.93 -1.71 7.23
CA TYR A 128 24.84 -2.22 6.37
C TYR A 128 23.84 -1.12 6.02
N LEU A 129 23.33 -0.37 7.02
CA LEU A 129 22.37 0.72 6.79
C LEU A 129 22.95 1.83 5.93
N LYS A 130 24.20 2.25 6.17
CA LYS A 130 24.91 3.23 5.33
C LYS A 130 25.03 2.78 3.88
N LYS A 131 25.33 1.49 3.67
CA LYS A 131 25.42 0.90 2.33
C LYS A 131 24.05 0.85 1.65
N LEU A 132 23.01 0.44 2.38
CA LEU A 132 21.63 0.41 1.89
C LEU A 132 21.14 1.80 1.49
N GLU A 133 21.31 2.80 2.35
CA GLU A 133 20.91 4.19 2.10
C GLU A 133 21.58 4.74 0.83
N ARG A 134 22.88 4.49 0.66
CA ARG A 134 23.60 4.89 -0.55
C ARG A 134 22.99 4.25 -1.80
N LEU A 135 22.68 2.95 -1.76
CA LEU A 135 22.09 2.24 -2.90
C LEU A 135 20.67 2.76 -3.19
N ASP A 136 19.88 3.06 -2.17
CA ASP A 136 18.55 3.65 -2.31
C ASP A 136 18.61 5.03 -2.99
N ILE A 137 19.62 5.83 -2.70
CA ILE A 137 19.87 7.10 -3.40
C ILE A 137 20.20 6.85 -4.88
N GLU A 138 21.02 5.84 -5.18
CA GLU A 138 21.41 5.45 -6.53
C GLU A 138 20.24 4.86 -7.36
N VAL A 139 19.26 4.20 -6.73
CA VAL A 139 18.01 3.75 -7.37
C VAL A 139 17.26 4.92 -8.01
N GLY A 140 17.20 6.07 -7.35
CA GLY A 140 16.60 7.28 -7.90
C GLY A 140 15.06 7.28 -7.96
N LYS A 141 14.50 8.37 -8.50
CA LYS A 141 13.13 8.83 -8.21
C LYS A 141 11.98 8.11 -8.94
N LYS A 142 12.26 7.24 -9.91
CA LYS A 142 11.24 6.63 -10.80
C LYS A 142 11.26 5.10 -10.83
N ASN A 143 11.98 4.48 -9.89
CA ASN A 143 12.22 3.05 -9.89
C ASN A 143 11.47 2.35 -8.74
N ASN A 144 10.28 2.80 -8.37
CA ASN A 144 9.38 2.13 -7.40
C ASN A 144 9.98 1.89 -6.00
N LEU A 145 10.94 2.72 -5.56
CA LEU A 145 11.65 2.53 -4.30
C LEU A 145 10.71 2.49 -3.08
N GLY A 146 9.71 3.38 -3.00
CA GLY A 146 8.76 3.39 -1.89
C GLY A 146 7.85 2.17 -1.85
N GLU A 147 7.44 1.66 -3.02
CA GLU A 147 6.69 0.40 -3.08
C GLU A 147 7.57 -0.79 -2.65
N ILE A 148 8.83 -0.85 -3.11
CA ILE A 148 9.80 -1.87 -2.68
C ILE A 148 9.99 -1.85 -1.17
N LYS A 149 10.20 -0.66 -0.58
CA LYS A 149 10.37 -0.50 0.86
C LYS A 149 9.10 -0.84 1.64
N SER A 150 7.93 -0.53 1.08
CA SER A 150 6.65 -0.95 1.64
C SER A 150 6.50 -2.48 1.64
N PHE A 151 6.95 -3.17 0.59
CA PHE A 151 6.97 -4.64 0.56
C PHE A 151 7.99 -5.26 1.52
N VAL A 152 9.12 -4.60 1.79
CA VAL A 152 10.01 -5.02 2.89
C VAL A 152 9.29 -4.90 4.22
N LEU A 153 8.65 -3.76 4.49
CA LEU A 153 7.87 -3.56 5.71
C LEU A 153 6.71 -4.57 5.84
N LEU A 154 6.01 -4.87 4.75
CA LEU A 154 4.95 -5.89 4.70
C LEU A 154 5.44 -7.25 5.20
N GLN A 155 6.59 -7.70 4.71
CA GLN A 155 7.21 -8.97 5.11
C GLN A 155 7.59 -8.96 6.60
N VAL A 156 8.11 -7.84 7.10
CA VAL A 156 8.51 -7.68 8.50
C VAL A 156 7.30 -7.72 9.42
N LEU A 157 6.24 -6.98 9.08
CA LEU A 157 4.98 -6.99 9.82
C LEU A 157 4.36 -8.40 9.84
N SER A 158 4.40 -9.12 8.72
CA SER A 158 3.89 -10.49 8.63
C SER A 158 4.64 -11.42 9.60
N VAL A 159 5.97 -11.31 9.68
CA VAL A 159 6.79 -12.09 10.64
C VAL A 159 6.51 -11.69 12.09
N MET A 160 6.32 -10.40 12.37
CA MET A 160 6.17 -9.89 13.74
C MET A 160 4.78 -10.14 14.33
N LEU A 161 3.74 -10.02 13.50
CA LEU A 161 2.36 -10.04 13.95
C LEU A 161 1.73 -11.42 13.79
N GLY A 162 2.18 -12.22 12.82
CA GLY A 162 1.62 -13.55 12.55
C GLY A 162 0.13 -13.54 12.18
N GLU A 163 -0.38 -12.38 11.74
CA GLU A 163 -1.77 -12.13 11.42
C GLU A 163 -1.93 -11.66 9.96
N GLN A 164 -3.17 -11.72 9.46
CA GLN A 164 -3.51 -11.20 8.14
C GLN A 164 -3.26 -9.68 8.07
N ILE A 165 -2.54 -9.26 7.03
CA ILE A 165 -2.25 -7.85 6.76
C ILE A 165 -3.06 -7.37 5.57
N TYR A 166 -3.73 -6.24 5.74
CA TYR A 166 -4.41 -5.53 4.69
C TYR A 166 -3.45 -4.55 4.03
N VAL A 167 -3.35 -4.54 2.70
CA VAL A 167 -2.57 -3.55 1.96
C VAL A 167 -3.54 -2.62 1.25
N PHE A 168 -3.63 -1.38 1.72
CA PHE A 168 -4.42 -0.34 1.07
C PHE A 168 -3.59 0.24 -0.07
N CYS A 169 -4.00 -0.05 -1.29
CA CYS A 169 -3.22 0.23 -2.50
C CYS A 169 -4.07 0.92 -3.57
N SER A 170 -3.41 1.55 -4.53
CA SER A 170 -4.11 2.04 -5.72
C SER A 170 -4.71 0.91 -6.56
N ASP A 171 -5.57 1.25 -7.52
CA ASP A 171 -6.15 0.26 -8.44
C ASP A 171 -5.16 -0.25 -9.51
N ASP A 172 -3.88 0.17 -9.47
CA ASP A 172 -2.84 -0.33 -10.35
C ASP A 172 -2.66 -1.85 -10.16
N LYS A 173 -2.42 -2.56 -11.26
CA LYS A 173 -2.22 -4.01 -11.26
C LYS A 173 -0.87 -4.39 -10.62
N ASN A 174 0.17 -3.58 -10.81
CA ASN A 174 1.52 -3.89 -10.36
C ASN A 174 1.62 -3.87 -8.83
N ALA A 175 1.11 -2.80 -8.20
CA ALA A 175 1.04 -2.67 -6.74
C ALA A 175 0.30 -3.86 -6.09
N ARG A 176 -0.81 -4.31 -6.70
CA ARG A 176 -1.64 -5.42 -6.19
C ARG A 176 -1.00 -6.79 -6.37
N ASN A 177 -0.34 -7.01 -7.50
CA ASN A 177 0.31 -8.29 -7.80
C ASN A 177 1.51 -8.54 -6.89
N GLY A 178 2.30 -7.49 -6.59
CA GLY A 178 3.44 -7.62 -5.67
C GLY A 178 3.02 -8.02 -4.26
N ALA A 179 1.97 -7.37 -3.72
CA ALA A 179 1.46 -7.64 -2.38
C ALA A 179 0.78 -9.02 -2.25
N THR A 180 0.08 -9.51 -3.28
CA THR A 180 -0.65 -10.79 -3.18
C THR A 180 0.21 -12.05 -3.32
N ASN A 181 1.50 -11.90 -3.65
CA ASN A 181 2.45 -13.00 -3.58
C ASN A 181 2.67 -13.49 -2.13
N PHE A 182 2.31 -12.69 -1.13
CA PHE A 182 2.37 -13.07 0.28
C PHE A 182 1.06 -13.78 0.72
N GLU A 183 1.19 -14.89 1.43
CA GLU A 183 0.07 -15.79 1.75
C GLU A 183 -0.99 -15.11 2.64
N ASP A 184 -0.55 -14.35 3.64
CA ASP A 184 -1.43 -13.70 4.63
C ASP A 184 -1.79 -12.25 4.28
N VAL A 185 -1.66 -11.86 3.01
CA VAL A 185 -1.89 -10.47 2.57
C VAL A 185 -3.17 -10.33 1.77
N ARG A 186 -4.01 -9.35 2.13
CA ARG A 186 -5.21 -8.98 1.39
C ARG A 186 -5.14 -7.53 0.94
N CYS A 187 -5.31 -7.27 -0.35
CA CYS A 187 -5.34 -5.90 -0.85
C CYS A 187 -6.74 -5.29 -0.73
N ILE A 188 -6.80 -4.04 -0.30
CA ILE A 188 -7.98 -3.17 -0.41
C ILE A 188 -7.60 -2.10 -1.42
N SER A 189 -8.21 -2.16 -2.61
CA SER A 189 -7.99 -1.11 -3.62
C SER A 189 -8.70 0.18 -3.22
N LEU A 190 -8.32 1.31 -3.83
CA LEU A 190 -8.99 2.59 -3.64
C LEU A 190 -10.51 2.46 -3.83
N VAL A 191 -10.97 1.81 -4.89
CA VAL A 191 -12.41 1.57 -5.09
C VAL A 191 -13.02 0.70 -3.99
N SER A 192 -12.29 -0.30 -3.51
CA SER A 192 -12.77 -1.22 -2.46
C SER A 192 -12.91 -0.54 -1.09
N VAL A 193 -12.28 0.63 -0.87
CA VAL A 193 -12.48 1.46 0.34
C VAL A 193 -13.95 1.80 0.55
N PHE A 194 -14.70 2.09 -0.51
CA PHE A 194 -16.14 2.38 -0.39
C PHE A 194 -16.92 1.17 0.15
N SER A 195 -16.50 -0.05 -0.20
CA SER A 195 -17.08 -1.27 0.37
C SER A 195 -16.76 -1.38 1.86
N ARG A 196 -15.52 -1.09 2.27
CA ARG A 196 -15.10 -1.09 3.68
C ARG A 196 -15.87 -0.06 4.49
N LEU A 197 -15.96 1.18 3.99
CA LEU A 197 -16.69 2.26 4.67
C LEU A 197 -18.19 1.95 4.81
N LYS A 198 -18.80 1.33 3.79
CA LYS A 198 -20.18 0.85 3.85
C LYS A 198 -20.35 -0.23 4.92
N GLU A 199 -19.51 -1.26 4.88
CA GLU A 199 -19.63 -2.46 5.73
C GLU A 199 -19.22 -2.21 7.19
N GLU A 200 -18.26 -1.32 7.42
CA GLU A 200 -17.54 -1.20 8.70
C GLU A 200 -17.79 0.15 9.38
N SER A 201 -18.21 1.18 8.62
CA SER A 201 -18.57 2.51 9.13
C SER A 201 -20.01 2.92 8.81
N ASN A 202 -20.84 1.98 8.34
CA ASN A 202 -22.26 2.19 7.98
C ASN A 202 -22.50 3.33 6.97
N TRP A 203 -21.55 3.61 6.08
CA TRP A 203 -21.75 4.60 5.03
C TRP A 203 -22.94 4.23 4.13
N THR A 204 -23.83 5.19 3.93
CA THR A 204 -24.85 5.14 2.88
C THR A 204 -24.31 5.73 1.58
N LEU A 205 -25.04 5.54 0.47
CA LEU A 205 -24.69 6.20 -0.79
C LEU A 205 -24.69 7.73 -0.63
N ALA A 206 -25.59 8.29 0.18
CA ALA A 206 -25.67 9.73 0.39
C ALA A 206 -24.41 10.28 1.09
N ASP A 207 -23.84 9.53 2.03
CA ASP A 207 -22.58 9.91 2.70
C ASP A 207 -21.39 9.85 1.73
N ALA A 208 -21.43 8.90 0.80
CA ALA A 208 -20.36 8.64 -0.15
C ALA A 208 -20.38 9.54 -1.39
N GLU A 209 -21.53 10.09 -1.77
CA GLU A 209 -21.71 10.80 -3.05
C GLU A 209 -20.70 11.94 -3.26
N PRO A 210 -20.41 12.82 -2.28
CA PRO A 210 -19.40 13.88 -2.48
C PRO A 210 -18.01 13.32 -2.82
N TYR A 211 -17.61 12.24 -2.16
CA TYR A 211 -16.34 11.57 -2.42
C TYR A 211 -16.35 10.83 -3.76
N ILE A 212 -17.49 10.26 -4.17
CA ILE A 212 -17.67 9.63 -5.49
C ILE A 212 -17.51 10.67 -6.60
N GLU A 213 -18.15 11.85 -6.47
CA GLU A 213 -18.00 12.95 -7.43
C GLU A 213 -16.55 13.41 -7.54
N SER A 214 -15.91 13.66 -6.40
CA SER A 214 -14.51 14.08 -6.33
C SER A 214 -13.57 13.04 -6.97
N LEU A 215 -13.80 11.74 -6.71
CA LEU A 215 -13.03 10.66 -7.29
C LEU A 215 -13.26 10.51 -8.82
N ILE A 216 -14.49 10.69 -9.29
CA ILE A 216 -14.80 10.66 -10.72
C ILE A 216 -14.10 11.82 -11.44
N ALA A 217 -14.15 13.03 -10.87
CA ALA A 217 -13.44 14.19 -11.42
C ALA A 217 -11.93 13.93 -11.49
N PHE A 218 -11.34 13.43 -10.39
CA PHE A 218 -9.93 13.03 -10.35
C PHE A 218 -9.59 12.05 -11.48
N TYR A 219 -10.39 10.99 -11.68
CA TYR A 219 -10.11 10.03 -12.76
C TYR A 219 -10.33 10.59 -14.16
N GLN A 220 -11.28 11.51 -14.36
CA GLN A 220 -11.48 12.18 -15.64
C GLN A 220 -10.24 12.99 -16.05
N ASP A 221 -9.64 13.72 -15.11
CA ASP A 221 -8.39 14.46 -15.33
C ASP A 221 -7.22 13.53 -15.69
N HIS A 222 -7.28 12.28 -15.26
CA HIS A 222 -6.29 11.23 -15.57
C HIS A 222 -6.74 10.29 -16.71
N HIS A 223 -7.76 10.67 -17.50
CA HIS A 223 -8.30 9.93 -18.63
C HIS A 223 -8.78 8.49 -18.32
N GLN A 224 -9.17 8.23 -17.07
CA GLN A 224 -9.75 6.98 -16.64
C GLN A 224 -11.28 7.09 -16.54
N THR A 225 -12.00 6.35 -17.38
CA THR A 225 -13.47 6.38 -17.44
C THR A 225 -14.14 5.08 -17.02
N THR A 226 -13.35 3.99 -16.87
CA THR A 226 -13.84 2.66 -16.51
C THR A 226 -12.91 1.95 -15.53
N PHE A 227 -13.47 1.05 -14.72
CA PHE A 227 -12.72 0.06 -13.96
C PHE A 227 -12.84 -1.32 -14.59
N ARG A 228 -11.84 -2.17 -14.33
CA ARG A 228 -11.91 -3.61 -14.68
C ARG A 228 -12.50 -4.38 -13.51
N VAL A 229 -13.64 -5.00 -13.74
CA VAL A 229 -14.39 -5.80 -12.76
C VAL A 229 -14.51 -7.24 -13.27
N MET A 230 -14.43 -8.22 -12.37
CA MET A 230 -14.58 -9.62 -12.72
C MET A 230 -16.05 -10.01 -12.86
N GLU A 231 -16.38 -10.72 -13.92
CA GLU A 231 -17.72 -11.24 -14.17
C GLU A 231 -18.16 -12.26 -13.10
N ALA A 232 -19.48 -12.42 -12.93
CA ALA A 232 -20.09 -13.45 -12.11
C ALA A 232 -20.05 -14.83 -12.82
N SER A 233 -18.88 -15.26 -13.26
CA SER A 233 -18.71 -16.50 -14.03
C SER A 233 -17.60 -17.38 -13.45
N GLU A 234 -17.68 -18.68 -13.69
CA GLU A 234 -16.63 -19.64 -13.32
C GLU A 234 -15.32 -19.37 -14.09
N VAL A 235 -15.41 -18.75 -15.26
CA VAL A 235 -14.28 -18.33 -16.07
C VAL A 235 -13.84 -16.93 -15.63
N ARG A 236 -12.54 -16.74 -15.38
CA ARG A 236 -11.98 -15.43 -14.99
C ARG A 236 -12.00 -14.45 -16.16
N ARG A 237 -13.13 -13.78 -16.37
CA ARG A 237 -13.33 -12.75 -17.39
C ARG A 237 -13.43 -11.38 -16.74
N LEU A 238 -12.77 -10.40 -17.35
CA LEU A 238 -12.79 -9.00 -16.93
C LEU A 238 -13.61 -8.18 -17.90
N GLN A 239 -14.51 -7.37 -17.36
CA GLN A 239 -15.28 -6.39 -18.10
C GLN A 239 -14.94 -4.98 -17.65
N ARG A 240 -15.06 -4.01 -18.57
CA ARG A 240 -14.87 -2.59 -18.29
C ARG A 240 -16.21 -1.96 -17.95
N ILE A 241 -16.35 -1.46 -16.73
CA ILE A 241 -17.58 -0.84 -16.23
C ILE A 241 -17.30 0.65 -15.96
N PRO A 242 -18.19 1.57 -16.33
CA PRO A 242 -18.04 3.00 -16.02
C PRO A 242 -17.75 3.25 -14.54
N CYS A 243 -16.83 4.19 -14.24
CA CYS A 243 -16.39 4.44 -12.86
C CYS A 243 -17.55 4.70 -11.89
N ARG A 244 -18.49 5.59 -12.28
CA ARG A 244 -19.68 5.89 -11.48
C ARG A 244 -20.54 4.66 -11.20
N GLN A 245 -20.76 3.84 -12.24
CA GLN A 245 -21.59 2.65 -12.10
C GLN A 245 -20.97 1.68 -11.08
N VAL A 246 -19.65 1.45 -11.12
CA VAL A 246 -19.00 0.58 -10.14
C VAL A 246 -19.18 1.12 -8.72
N LEU A 247 -18.96 2.43 -8.51
CA LEU A 247 -19.06 3.04 -7.18
C LEU A 247 -20.48 2.95 -6.62
N GLN A 248 -21.52 3.18 -7.43
CA GLN A 248 -22.92 3.02 -7.02
C GLN A 248 -23.27 1.56 -6.73
N GLU A 249 -22.82 0.63 -7.58
CA GLU A 249 -23.13 -0.79 -7.44
C GLU A 249 -22.47 -1.46 -6.22
N ILE A 250 -21.44 -0.85 -5.63
CA ILE A 250 -20.91 -1.22 -4.29
C ILE A 250 -21.99 -1.00 -3.22
N PHE A 251 -22.70 0.13 -3.26
CA PHE A 251 -23.78 0.43 -2.31
C PHE A 251 -25.01 -0.43 -2.55
N ASP A 252 -25.29 -0.81 -3.80
CA ASP A 252 -26.28 -1.85 -4.13
C ASP A 252 -25.89 -3.25 -3.67
N GLY A 253 -24.62 -3.45 -3.27
CA GLY A 253 -24.12 -4.72 -2.76
C GLY A 253 -23.91 -5.77 -3.86
N LYS A 254 -23.67 -5.36 -5.11
CA LYS A 254 -23.51 -6.27 -6.26
C LYS A 254 -22.15 -6.96 -6.33
N PHE A 255 -21.17 -6.52 -5.53
CA PHE A 255 -19.79 -7.03 -5.61
C PHE A 255 -19.38 -7.86 -4.39
N ILE A 256 -18.42 -8.74 -4.63
CA ILE A 256 -17.51 -9.23 -3.61
C ILE A 256 -16.10 -8.71 -3.89
N GLU A 257 -15.35 -8.48 -2.83
CA GLU A 257 -13.94 -8.12 -2.89
C GLU A 257 -13.08 -9.39 -2.86
N LEU A 258 -12.15 -9.52 -3.81
CA LEU A 258 -11.19 -10.62 -3.89
C LEU A 258 -9.92 -10.30 -3.08
N LYS A 259 -9.13 -11.32 -2.77
CA LYS A 259 -7.85 -11.19 -2.02
C LYS A 259 -6.91 -10.12 -2.63
N ASN A 260 -6.93 -9.95 -3.94
CA ASN A 260 -6.10 -8.98 -4.66
C ASN A 260 -6.73 -7.60 -4.84
N GLY A 261 -7.79 -7.27 -4.09
CA GLY A 261 -8.48 -5.98 -4.18
C GLY A 261 -9.24 -5.77 -5.49
N MET A 262 -9.46 -6.82 -6.29
CA MET A 262 -10.38 -6.75 -7.43
C MET A 262 -11.81 -6.99 -6.98
N LEU A 263 -12.75 -6.31 -7.62
CA LEU A 263 -14.18 -6.57 -7.46
C LEU A 263 -14.65 -7.66 -8.42
N ARG A 264 -15.53 -8.53 -7.94
CA ARG A 264 -16.26 -9.54 -8.74
C ARG A 264 -17.76 -9.37 -8.52
N TYR A 265 -18.56 -9.41 -9.58
CA TYR A 265 -20.02 -9.47 -9.44
C TYR A 265 -20.47 -10.73 -8.68
N LYS A 266 -21.44 -10.56 -7.78
CA LYS A 266 -22.17 -11.69 -7.18
C LYS A 266 -23.00 -12.41 -8.25
N GLN A 267 -23.17 -13.70 -8.06
CA GLN A 267 -24.15 -14.48 -8.83
C GLN A 267 -25.57 -14.16 -8.34
#